data_AF-A0A9W8HJ49-F1
#
_entry.id   AF-A0A9W8HJ49-F1
#
_cell.length_a   1.000
_cell.length_b   1.000
_cell.length_c   1.000
_cell.angle_alpha   90.00
_cell.angle_beta   90.00
_cell.angle_gamma   90.00
#
_symmetry.space_group_name_H-M   'P 1'
#
loop_
_entity.id
_entity.type
_entity.pdbx_description
1 polymer ?
#
loop_
_entity_poly.entity_id
_entity_poly.type
_entity_poly.pdbx_seq_one_letter_code
_entity_poly.pdbx_strand_id
1 'polypeptide(L)'
;MAEHLASIFGTEKDKVHCSFYHKIGSCRHGDRCSRRHVKPTYSQTILVSNMYKNPSLAPTCTLSEEEIQRGFEDFYEDMFLELAKYGEIEELKICDNVGDHLLGNVYAKYRKEDDAQKAVDSLNNRYYAGLPVWAELSPVTEFREACCRQYDTSKCNRGGYCNFMHIRKPARSLVRELFDAQELTLREMRRMERESRRAQEDASRRSPSSRTPSPRRGRSRSPAH
;
A
#
# COMPACT_ATOMS: atom_id res chain seq x y z
N MET A 1 11.78 -12.79 -30.66
CA MET A 1 10.35 -13.05 -30.34
C MET A 1 9.98 -12.58 -28.93
N ALA A 2 10.75 -12.89 -27.88
CA ALA A 2 10.46 -12.44 -26.51
C ALA A 2 10.41 -10.91 -26.34
N GLU A 3 11.32 -10.15 -26.95
CA GLU A 3 11.34 -8.67 -26.90
C GLU A 3 10.12 -8.03 -27.58
N HIS A 4 9.60 -8.64 -28.64
CA HIS A 4 8.39 -8.14 -29.33
C HIS A 4 7.13 -8.43 -28.50
N LEU A 5 7.10 -9.52 -27.73
CA LEU A 5 5.98 -9.84 -26.83
C LEU A 5 6.02 -8.98 -25.55
N ALA A 6 7.21 -8.71 -25.01
CA ALA A 6 7.40 -7.80 -23.87
C ALA A 6 6.97 -6.36 -24.18
N SER A 7 7.14 -5.90 -25.42
CA SER A 7 6.69 -4.56 -25.85
C SER A 7 5.17 -4.47 -26.12
N ILE A 8 4.46 -5.60 -26.14
CA ILE A 8 3.01 -5.66 -26.34
C ILE A 8 2.28 -5.77 -25.00
N PHE A 9 2.82 -6.51 -24.03
CA PHE A 9 2.19 -6.74 -22.74
C PHE A 9 1.90 -5.43 -21.99
N GLY A 10 0.69 -5.29 -21.43
CA GLY A 10 0.25 -4.06 -20.74
C GLY A 10 -0.15 -2.89 -21.67
N THR A 11 0.04 -3.02 -22.99
CA THR A 11 -0.38 -2.02 -23.97
C THR A 11 -1.74 -2.36 -24.59
N GLU A 12 -2.36 -1.41 -25.29
CA GLU A 12 -3.62 -1.65 -26.01
C GLU A 12 -3.50 -2.64 -27.18
N LYS A 13 -2.26 -2.95 -27.59
CA LYS A 13 -1.98 -3.95 -28.63
C LYS A 13 -2.09 -5.38 -28.10
N ASP A 14 -2.03 -5.58 -26.77
CA ASP A 14 -2.33 -6.86 -26.15
C ASP A 14 -3.83 -7.13 -26.24
N LYS A 15 -4.19 -8.12 -27.06
CA LYS A 15 -5.59 -8.55 -27.25
C LYS A 15 -6.04 -9.55 -26.18
N VAL A 16 -5.12 -10.12 -25.42
CA VAL A 16 -5.39 -11.15 -24.40
C VAL A 16 -5.60 -10.50 -23.03
N HIS A 17 -4.71 -9.60 -22.63
CA HIS A 17 -4.77 -8.96 -21.31
C HIS A 17 -5.46 -7.60 -21.35
N CYS A 18 -6.17 -7.28 -20.29
CA CYS A 18 -6.83 -5.99 -20.17
C CYS A 18 -5.80 -4.91 -19.82
N SER A 19 -5.48 -4.05 -20.79
CA SER A 19 -4.57 -2.91 -20.60
C SER A 19 -5.02 -1.95 -19.50
N PHE A 20 -6.33 -1.74 -19.31
CA PHE A 20 -6.86 -0.90 -18.24
C PHE A 20 -6.67 -1.52 -16.86
N TYR A 21 -6.98 -2.81 -16.69
CA TYR A 21 -6.74 -3.46 -15.41
C TYR A 21 -5.24 -3.46 -15.06
N HIS A 22 -4.36 -3.76 -16.03
CA HIS A 22 -2.93 -3.76 -15.79
C HIS A 22 -2.39 -2.37 -15.39
N LYS A 23 -2.79 -1.31 -16.11
CA LYS A 23 -2.25 0.04 -15.88
C LYS A 23 -2.94 0.80 -14.74
N ILE A 24 -4.24 0.58 -14.55
CA ILE A 24 -5.08 1.36 -13.63
C ILE A 24 -5.45 0.55 -12.39
N GLY A 25 -5.29 -0.78 -12.41
CA GLY A 25 -5.73 -1.66 -11.33
C GLY A 25 -7.23 -1.89 -11.28
N SER A 26 -7.99 -1.25 -12.18
CA SER A 26 -9.44 -1.37 -12.26
C SER A 26 -9.95 -1.33 -13.71
N CYS A 27 -11.07 -2.00 -13.96
CA CYS A 27 -11.73 -2.05 -15.26
C CYS A 27 -13.23 -1.82 -15.11
N ARG A 28 -13.79 -0.96 -15.96
CA ARG A 28 -15.25 -0.68 -16.00
C ARG A 28 -16.13 -1.92 -16.24
N HIS A 29 -15.58 -2.99 -16.81
CA HIS A 29 -16.33 -4.21 -17.08
C HIS A 29 -16.24 -5.22 -15.91
N GLY A 30 -15.38 -4.98 -14.91
CA GLY A 30 -15.15 -5.90 -13.79
C GLY A 30 -14.86 -7.33 -14.28
N ASP A 31 -15.49 -8.31 -13.65
CA ASP A 31 -15.34 -9.72 -14.01
C ASP A 31 -15.99 -10.10 -15.35
N ARG A 32 -16.82 -9.23 -15.93
CA ARG A 32 -17.42 -9.42 -17.26
C ARG A 32 -16.52 -8.93 -18.40
N CYS A 33 -15.29 -8.54 -18.11
CA CYS A 33 -14.35 -8.10 -19.12
C CYS A 33 -14.02 -9.24 -20.09
N SER A 34 -14.03 -8.96 -21.39
CA SER A 34 -13.64 -9.94 -22.41
C SER A 34 -12.14 -10.23 -22.44
N ARG A 35 -11.34 -9.39 -21.77
CA ARG A 35 -9.88 -9.53 -21.66
C ARG A 35 -9.52 -9.99 -20.25
N ARG A 36 -8.43 -10.74 -20.13
CA ARG A 36 -8.00 -11.32 -18.86
C ARG A 36 -7.50 -10.25 -17.88
N HIS A 37 -7.97 -10.32 -16.64
CA HIS A 37 -7.42 -9.59 -15.49
C HIS A 37 -6.48 -10.53 -14.73
N VAL A 38 -5.20 -10.16 -14.61
CA VAL A 38 -4.20 -10.96 -13.89
C VAL A 38 -3.94 -10.27 -12.56
N LYS A 39 -4.53 -10.81 -11.49
CA LYS A 39 -4.28 -10.33 -10.13
C LYS A 39 -2.85 -10.70 -9.73
N PRO A 40 -2.02 -9.75 -9.27
CA PRO A 40 -0.67 -10.05 -8.83
C PRO A 40 -0.69 -10.86 -7.52
N THR A 41 0.23 -11.81 -7.38
CA THR A 41 0.47 -12.54 -6.12
C THR A 41 1.38 -11.77 -5.17
N TYR A 42 2.14 -10.81 -5.69
CA TYR A 42 3.00 -9.89 -4.96
C TYR A 42 2.94 -8.54 -5.67
N SER A 43 2.85 -7.46 -4.92
CA SER A 43 2.88 -6.09 -5.45
C SER A 43 3.28 -5.13 -4.34
N GLN A 44 3.92 -4.04 -4.71
CA GLN A 44 4.13 -2.90 -3.82
C GLN A 44 2.86 -2.08 -3.60
N THR A 45 1.90 -2.17 -4.52
CA THR A 45 0.71 -1.31 -4.53
C THR A 45 -0.52 -2.09 -4.09
N ILE A 46 -1.30 -1.48 -3.20
CA ILE A 46 -2.62 -1.97 -2.80
C ILE A 46 -3.71 -1.07 -3.38
N LEU A 47 -4.90 -1.63 -3.53
CA LEU A 47 -6.15 -0.92 -3.82
C LEU A 47 -7.14 -1.20 -2.70
N VAL A 48 -7.63 -0.14 -2.06
CA VAL A 48 -8.81 -0.18 -1.19
C VAL A 48 -9.99 0.39 -1.97
N SER A 49 -10.95 -0.47 -2.29
CA SER A 49 -12.03 -0.13 -3.21
C SER A 49 -13.12 0.69 -2.55
N ASN A 50 -13.57 1.76 -3.21
CA ASN A 50 -14.74 2.55 -2.81
C ASN A 50 -14.70 3.01 -1.32
N MET A 51 -13.52 3.40 -0.86
CA MET A 51 -13.26 3.81 0.53
C MET A 51 -13.63 5.27 0.76
N TYR A 52 -13.24 6.16 -0.14
CA TYR A 52 -13.57 7.59 -0.05
C TYR A 52 -15.00 7.85 -0.52
N LYS A 53 -15.80 8.52 0.32
CA LYS A 53 -17.16 8.96 0.00
C LYS A 53 -17.18 10.46 -0.17
N ASN A 54 -17.10 10.94 -1.41
CA ASN A 54 -17.15 12.37 -1.67
C ASN A 54 -18.55 12.94 -1.34
N PRO A 55 -18.67 13.85 -0.36
CA PRO A 55 -19.95 14.47 -0.01
C PRO A 55 -20.59 15.22 -1.19
N SER A 56 -19.82 15.77 -2.12
CA SER A 56 -20.33 16.55 -3.26
C SER A 56 -21.17 15.73 -4.25
N LEU A 57 -21.05 14.40 -4.22
CA LEU A 57 -21.84 13.50 -5.06
C LEU A 57 -23.21 13.19 -4.46
N ALA A 58 -23.42 13.50 -3.17
CA ALA A 58 -24.71 13.33 -2.53
C ALA A 58 -25.65 14.49 -2.91
N PRO A 59 -26.89 14.20 -3.37
CA PRO A 59 -27.84 15.24 -3.79
C PRO A 59 -28.29 16.17 -2.66
N THR A 60 -28.08 15.76 -1.40
CA THR A 60 -28.42 16.52 -0.19
C THR A 60 -27.25 17.31 0.38
N CYS A 61 -26.13 17.40 -0.33
CA CYS A 61 -24.96 18.10 0.18
C CYS A 61 -25.21 19.61 0.26
N THR A 62 -25.11 20.16 1.47
CA THR A 62 -25.21 21.60 1.74
C THR A 62 -23.86 22.22 2.11
N LEU A 63 -22.78 21.44 2.05
CA LEU A 63 -21.45 21.85 2.48
C LEU A 63 -20.79 22.77 1.44
N SER A 64 -19.99 23.72 1.91
CA SER A 64 -19.17 24.57 1.04
C SER A 64 -18.00 23.78 0.44
N GLU A 65 -17.40 24.30 -0.64
CA GLU A 65 -16.23 23.66 -1.25
C GLU A 65 -15.05 23.57 -0.26
N GLU A 66 -14.89 24.58 0.61
CA GLU A 66 -13.87 24.59 1.66
C GLU A 66 -14.13 23.53 2.73
N GLU A 67 -15.39 23.32 3.11
CA GLU A 67 -15.77 22.26 4.06
C GLU A 67 -15.51 20.87 3.49
N ILE A 68 -15.87 20.65 2.23
CA ILE A 68 -15.61 19.39 1.54
C ILE A 68 -14.10 19.16 1.40
N GLN A 69 -13.32 20.21 1.13
CA GLN A 69 -11.86 20.11 1.06
C GLN A 69 -11.24 19.76 2.42
N ARG A 70 -11.69 20.39 3.52
CA ARG A 70 -11.23 20.02 4.87
C ARG A 70 -11.56 18.57 5.22
N GLY A 71 -12.80 18.14 4.97
CA GLY A 71 -13.18 16.75 5.22
C GLY A 71 -12.40 15.74 4.36
N PHE A 72 -12.00 16.14 3.14
CA PHE A 72 -11.10 15.33 2.32
C PHE A 72 -9.67 15.27 2.89
N GLU A 73 -9.16 16.38 3.43
CA GLU A 73 -7.85 16.42 4.08
C GLU A 73 -7.80 15.58 5.35
N ASP A 74 -8.84 15.65 6.20
CA ASP A 74 -9.00 14.77 7.36
C ASP A 74 -9.01 13.29 6.95
N PHE A 75 -9.76 12.95 5.89
CA PHE A 75 -9.78 11.59 5.35
C PHE A 75 -8.41 11.16 4.80
N TYR A 76 -7.71 12.05 4.10
CA TYR A 76 -6.37 11.77 3.56
C TYR A 76 -5.38 11.49 4.68
N GLU A 77 -5.40 12.30 5.74
CA GLU A 77 -4.57 12.11 6.94
C GLU A 77 -4.88 10.78 7.63
N ASP A 78 -6.15 10.50 7.93
CA ASP A 78 -6.59 9.26 8.57
C ASP A 78 -6.14 8.02 7.79
N MET A 79 -6.34 8.03 6.46
CA MET A 79 -5.88 6.96 5.59
C MET A 79 -4.35 6.83 5.59
N PHE A 80 -3.60 7.93 5.53
CA PHE A 80 -2.14 7.89 5.53
C PHE A 80 -1.61 7.30 6.83
N LEU A 81 -2.08 7.81 7.98
CA LEU A 81 -1.65 7.36 9.30
C LEU A 81 -2.02 5.89 9.54
N GLU A 82 -3.20 5.45 9.11
CA GLU A 82 -3.60 4.06 9.23
C GLU A 82 -2.73 3.12 8.38
N LEU A 83 -2.48 3.49 7.12
CA LEU A 83 -1.71 2.68 6.19
C LEU A 83 -0.21 2.65 6.52
N ALA A 84 0.32 3.71 7.12
CA ALA A 84 1.74 3.82 7.50
C ALA A 84 2.12 2.82 8.61
N LYS A 85 1.15 2.28 9.35
CA LYS A 85 1.38 1.23 10.38
C LYS A 85 1.91 -0.07 9.77
N TYR A 86 1.59 -0.34 8.50
CA TYR A 86 1.97 -1.58 7.83
C TYR A 86 3.35 -1.50 7.19
N GLY A 87 3.79 -0.31 6.80
CA GLY A 87 5.09 -0.06 6.19
C GLY A 87 5.23 1.34 5.64
N GLU A 88 6.41 1.63 5.09
CA GLU A 88 6.73 2.93 4.50
C GLU A 88 5.96 3.13 3.20
N ILE A 89 5.10 4.15 3.18
CA ILE A 89 4.33 4.58 2.01
C ILE A 89 5.24 5.45 1.14
N GLU A 90 5.32 5.12 -0.15
CA GLU A 90 5.95 5.94 -1.19
C GLU A 90 4.95 6.90 -1.82
N GLU A 91 3.72 6.43 -2.11
CA GLU A 91 2.67 7.24 -2.72
C GLU A 91 1.28 6.82 -2.22
N LEU A 92 0.44 7.81 -1.90
CA LEU A 92 -0.98 7.64 -1.60
C LEU A 92 -1.81 8.44 -2.61
N LYS A 93 -2.78 7.79 -3.27
CA LYS A 93 -3.65 8.40 -4.28
C LYS A 93 -5.11 8.07 -3.98
N ILE A 94 -5.97 9.07 -4.03
CA ILE A 94 -7.41 8.92 -3.80
C ILE A 94 -8.16 9.36 -5.05
N CYS A 95 -9.01 8.49 -5.57
CA CYS A 95 -9.78 8.74 -6.78
C CYS A 95 -11.10 9.45 -6.47
N ASP A 96 -11.37 10.52 -7.22
CA ASP A 96 -12.61 11.31 -7.26
C ASP A 96 -13.36 11.10 -8.57
N ASN A 97 -13.20 9.90 -9.15
CA ASN A 97 -13.97 9.47 -10.30
C ASN A 97 -15.44 9.30 -9.92
N VAL A 98 -16.34 9.53 -10.88
CA VAL A 98 -17.78 9.24 -10.70
C VAL A 98 -18.11 7.81 -11.13
N GLY A 99 -17.33 7.22 -12.04
CA GLY A 99 -17.60 5.89 -12.57
C GLY A 99 -17.31 4.80 -11.52
N ASP A 100 -18.25 3.86 -11.37
CA ASP A 100 -18.27 2.84 -10.31
C ASP A 100 -16.96 2.06 -10.11
N HIS A 101 -16.22 1.83 -11.19
CA HIS A 101 -14.96 1.07 -11.15
C HIS A 101 -13.79 1.84 -10.51
N LEU A 102 -13.85 3.17 -10.44
CA LEU A 102 -12.81 4.02 -9.85
C LEU A 102 -13.32 4.90 -8.70
N LEU A 103 -14.63 4.97 -8.52
CA LEU A 103 -15.28 5.81 -7.50
C LEU A 103 -14.74 5.48 -6.11
N GLY A 104 -14.13 6.47 -5.46
CA GLY A 104 -13.66 6.39 -4.09
C GLY A 104 -12.48 5.44 -3.86
N ASN A 105 -11.82 4.96 -4.93
CA ASN A 105 -10.69 4.05 -4.80
C ASN A 105 -9.48 4.75 -4.17
N VAL A 106 -8.86 4.09 -3.19
CA VAL A 106 -7.63 4.53 -2.55
C VAL A 106 -6.51 3.58 -2.95
N TYR A 107 -5.43 4.12 -3.51
CA TYR A 107 -4.24 3.37 -3.85
C TYR A 107 -3.10 3.81 -2.95
N ALA A 108 -2.41 2.84 -2.36
CA ALA A 108 -1.19 3.09 -1.61
C ALA A 108 -0.07 2.21 -2.14
N LYS A 109 1.05 2.82 -2.46
CA LYS A 109 2.28 2.13 -2.87
C LYS A 109 3.24 2.13 -1.71
N TYR A 110 3.65 0.94 -1.29
CA TYR A 110 4.64 0.71 -0.25
C TYR A 110 6.03 0.52 -0.85
N ARG A 111 7.06 0.80 -0.05
CA ARG A 111 8.44 0.51 -0.44
C ARG A 111 8.73 -0.99 -0.58
N LYS A 112 8.02 -1.84 0.17
CA LYS A 112 8.18 -3.30 0.18
C LYS A 112 6.87 -4.01 -0.13
N GLU A 113 6.96 -5.11 -0.88
CA GLU A 113 5.82 -5.96 -1.23
C GLU A 113 5.23 -6.68 -0.01
N ASP A 114 6.08 -7.10 0.93
CA ASP A 114 5.63 -7.74 2.18
C ASP A 114 4.72 -6.83 3.00
N ASP A 115 4.98 -5.52 3.00
CA ASP A 115 4.20 -4.53 3.76
C ASP A 115 2.83 -4.31 3.11
N ALA A 116 2.76 -4.33 1.78
CA ALA A 116 1.51 -4.30 1.03
C ALA A 116 0.64 -5.54 1.33
N GLN A 117 1.23 -6.74 1.35
CA GLN A 117 0.49 -7.96 1.69
C GLN A 117 -0.07 -7.92 3.12
N LYS A 118 0.74 -7.50 4.10
CA LYS A 118 0.29 -7.32 5.49
C LYS A 118 -0.87 -6.33 5.59
N ALA A 119 -0.81 -5.23 4.84
CA ALA A 119 -1.88 -4.24 4.80
C ALA A 119 -3.18 -4.86 4.28
N VAL A 120 -3.13 -5.59 3.15
CA VAL A 120 -4.31 -6.27 2.57
C VAL A 120 -4.93 -7.26 3.56
N ASP A 121 -4.11 -8.11 4.18
CA ASP A 121 -4.59 -9.14 5.11
C ASP A 121 -5.24 -8.52 6.35
N SER A 122 -4.68 -7.42 6.86
CA SER A 122 -5.23 -6.73 8.03
C SER A 122 -6.47 -5.91 7.70
N LEU A 123 -6.49 -5.19 6.59
CA LEU A 123 -7.59 -4.30 6.20
C LEU A 123 -8.88 -5.06 5.88
N ASN A 124 -8.81 -6.22 5.24
CA ASN A 124 -9.99 -7.02 4.91
C ASN A 124 -10.74 -7.56 6.15
N ASN A 125 -10.14 -7.48 7.34
CA ASN A 125 -10.78 -7.86 8.60
C ASN A 125 -11.30 -6.65 9.40
N ARG A 126 -11.40 -5.47 8.77
CA ARG A 126 -11.75 -4.21 9.43
C ARG A 126 -12.96 -3.54 8.80
N TYR A 127 -13.49 -2.58 9.55
CA TYR A 127 -14.60 -1.73 9.15
C TYR A 127 -14.17 -0.27 9.19
N TYR A 128 -14.74 0.54 8.31
CA TYR A 128 -14.55 1.98 8.26
C TYR A 128 -15.90 2.66 8.04
N ALA A 129 -16.24 3.63 8.90
CA ALA A 129 -17.54 4.32 8.87
C ALA A 129 -18.75 3.34 8.81
N GLY A 130 -18.66 2.20 9.50
CA GLY A 130 -19.72 1.18 9.54
C GLY A 130 -19.79 0.26 8.31
N LEU A 131 -18.89 0.41 7.34
CA LEU A 131 -18.80 -0.45 6.15
C LEU A 131 -17.58 -1.37 6.20
N PRO A 132 -17.66 -2.61 5.69
CA PRO A 132 -16.49 -3.48 5.57
C PRO A 132 -15.50 -2.88 4.58
N VAL A 133 -14.21 -3.00 4.91
CA VAL A 133 -13.12 -2.55 4.04
C VAL A 133 -12.73 -3.66 3.07
N TRP A 134 -12.59 -3.32 1.79
CA TRP A 134 -12.18 -4.24 0.73
C TRP A 134 -10.83 -3.82 0.16
N ALA A 135 -9.79 -4.57 0.49
CA ALA A 135 -8.43 -4.33 0.03
C ALA A 135 -7.92 -5.49 -0.84
N GLU A 136 -7.20 -5.18 -1.90
CA GLU A 136 -6.50 -6.18 -2.72
C GLU A 136 -5.15 -5.65 -3.21
N LEU A 137 -4.26 -6.56 -3.62
CA LEU A 137 -3.03 -6.17 -4.32
C LEU A 137 -3.39 -5.64 -5.71
N SER A 138 -2.81 -4.50 -6.05
CA SER A 138 -3.01 -3.82 -7.33
C SER A 138 -1.82 -4.03 -8.26
N PRO A 139 -2.04 -4.28 -9.56
CA PRO A 139 -0.95 -4.41 -10.55
C PRO A 139 -0.30 -3.07 -10.91
N VAL A 140 -0.82 -1.94 -10.40
CA VAL A 140 -0.35 -0.59 -10.74
C VAL A 140 1.07 -0.37 -10.20
N THR A 141 2.02 -0.18 -11.09
CA THR A 141 3.43 0.12 -10.74
C THR A 141 3.73 1.62 -10.74
N GLU A 142 3.11 2.36 -11.66
CA GLU A 142 3.37 3.79 -11.92
C GLU A 142 2.06 4.58 -12.06
N PHE A 143 1.77 5.45 -11.10
CA PHE A 143 0.56 6.28 -11.14
C PHE A 143 0.54 7.29 -12.28
N ARG A 144 1.71 7.70 -12.80
CA ARG A 144 1.80 8.68 -13.89
C ARG A 144 1.07 8.23 -15.16
N GLU A 145 1.08 6.93 -15.44
CA GLU A 145 0.36 6.36 -16.59
C GLU A 145 -1.12 6.11 -16.29
N ALA A 146 -1.47 5.96 -15.01
CA ALA A 146 -2.83 5.70 -14.56
C ALA A 146 -3.68 6.97 -14.41
N CYS A 147 -3.05 8.10 -14.12
CA CYS A 147 -3.72 9.38 -13.90
C CYS A 147 -4.23 10.02 -15.20
N CYS A 148 -5.43 10.61 -15.13
CA CYS A 148 -6.01 11.36 -16.23
C CYS A 148 -5.34 12.73 -16.39
N ARG A 149 -4.49 12.89 -17.41
CA ARG A 149 -3.80 14.17 -17.70
C ARG A 149 -4.76 15.36 -17.94
N GLN A 150 -5.94 15.09 -18.49
CA GLN A 150 -6.96 16.12 -18.72
C GLN A 150 -7.64 16.55 -17.42
N TYR A 151 -7.77 15.67 -16.44
CA TYR A 151 -8.34 16.03 -15.14
C TYR A 151 -7.37 16.91 -14.35
N ASP A 152 -6.07 16.62 -14.43
CA ASP A 152 -5.02 17.43 -13.79
C ASP A 152 -5.00 18.90 -14.26
N THR A 153 -5.52 19.16 -15.46
CA THR A 153 -5.66 20.50 -16.06
C THR A 153 -7.11 21.01 -16.03
N SER A 154 -8.00 20.36 -15.27
CA SER A 154 -9.44 20.67 -15.14
C SER A 154 -10.20 20.69 -16.47
N LYS A 155 -9.80 19.86 -17.43
CA LYS A 155 -10.35 19.78 -18.80
C LYS A 155 -11.00 18.44 -19.13
N CYS A 156 -11.03 17.48 -18.20
CA CYS A 156 -11.66 16.19 -18.46
C CYS A 156 -13.19 16.35 -18.48
N ASN A 157 -13.80 16.06 -19.63
CA ASN A 157 -15.24 16.13 -19.85
C ASN A 157 -15.90 14.75 -19.99
N ARG A 158 -15.18 13.67 -19.66
CA ARG A 158 -15.67 12.29 -19.81
C ARG A 158 -16.60 11.84 -18.68
N GLY A 159 -16.70 12.60 -17.59
CA GLY A 159 -17.53 12.26 -16.43
C GLY A 159 -17.27 10.83 -15.93
N GLY A 160 -18.34 10.07 -15.70
CA GLY A 160 -18.28 8.66 -15.28
C GLY A 160 -17.70 7.68 -16.31
N TYR A 161 -17.49 8.12 -17.55
CA TYR A 161 -16.89 7.29 -18.62
C TYR A 161 -15.37 7.38 -18.68
N CYS A 162 -14.73 8.20 -17.83
CA CYS A 162 -13.28 8.25 -17.78
C CYS A 162 -12.71 6.98 -17.13
N ASN A 163 -11.81 6.29 -17.83
CA ASN A 163 -11.15 5.07 -17.34
C ASN A 163 -9.77 5.34 -16.71
N PHE A 164 -9.42 6.61 -16.49
CA PHE A 164 -8.16 7.02 -15.87
C PHE A 164 -8.45 7.67 -14.52
N MET A 165 -7.49 7.56 -13.59
CA MET A 165 -7.66 8.05 -12.23
C MET A 165 -7.79 9.58 -12.21
N HIS A 166 -8.87 10.08 -11.63
CA HIS A 166 -9.08 11.49 -11.30
C HIS A 166 -8.61 11.67 -9.85
N ILE A 167 -7.39 12.16 -9.65
CA ILE A 167 -6.81 12.24 -8.31
C ILE A 167 -7.25 13.52 -7.61
N ARG A 168 -7.93 13.38 -6.47
CA ARG A 168 -8.17 14.51 -5.57
C ARG A 168 -6.90 14.82 -4.79
N LYS A 169 -6.52 16.09 -4.76
CA LYS A 169 -5.24 16.53 -4.18
C LYS A 169 -5.48 17.18 -2.82
N PRO A 170 -4.80 16.72 -1.76
CA PRO A 170 -4.78 17.43 -0.49
C PRO A 170 -3.88 18.67 -0.60
N ALA A 171 -3.92 19.55 0.40
CA ALA A 171 -2.93 20.62 0.54
C ALA A 171 -1.50 20.07 0.53
N ARG A 172 -0.60 20.75 -0.21
CA ARG A 172 0.80 20.34 -0.32
C ARG A 172 1.54 20.36 1.02
N SER A 173 1.14 21.25 1.93
CA SER A 173 1.66 21.33 3.30
C SER A 173 1.35 20.05 4.08
N LEU A 174 0.11 19.58 4.05
CA LEU A 174 -0.33 18.36 4.72
C LEU A 174 0.45 17.14 4.21
N VAL A 175 0.57 16.99 2.88
CA VAL A 175 1.36 15.88 2.30
C VAL A 175 2.79 15.93 2.81
N ARG A 176 3.44 17.10 2.74
CA ARG A 176 4.82 17.24 3.20
C ARG A 176 4.96 16.87 4.67
N GLU A 177 4.09 17.38 5.53
CA GLU A 177 4.09 17.11 6.97
C GLU A 177 3.98 15.61 7.26
N LEU A 178 3.05 14.90 6.60
CA LEU A 178 2.84 13.47 6.78
C LEU A 178 4.05 12.63 6.36
N PHE A 179 4.66 12.95 5.22
CA PHE A 179 5.85 12.23 4.76
C PHE A 179 7.09 12.55 5.59
N ASP A 180 7.27 13.81 6.01
CA ASP A 180 8.35 14.23 6.93
C ASP A 180 8.19 13.51 8.30
N ALA A 181 6.96 13.42 8.81
CA ALA A 181 6.64 12.68 10.03
C ALA A 181 6.93 11.17 9.90
N GLN A 182 6.54 10.55 8.78
CA GLN A 182 6.86 9.15 8.49
C GLN A 182 8.38 8.91 8.49
N GLU A 183 9.16 9.80 7.87
CA GLU A 183 10.62 9.70 7.86
C GLU A 183 11.22 9.74 9.28
N LEU A 184 10.73 10.66 10.12
CA LEU A 184 11.13 10.76 11.52
C LEU A 184 10.81 9.46 12.29
N THR A 185 9.60 8.94 12.16
CA THR A 185 9.19 7.68 12.80
C THR A 185 10.07 6.52 12.35
N LEU A 186 10.34 6.40 11.05
CA LEU A 186 11.23 5.36 10.51
C LEU A 186 12.67 5.49 11.03
N ARG A 187 13.16 6.72 11.17
CA ARG A 187 14.51 6.99 11.73
C ARG A 187 14.59 6.58 13.20
N GLU A 188 13.56 6.88 13.99
CA GLU A 188 13.48 6.47 15.39
C GLU A 188 13.39 4.95 15.53
N MET A 189 12.54 4.28 14.74
CA MET A 189 12.44 2.82 14.74
C MET A 189 13.79 2.16 14.40
N ARG A 190 14.49 2.63 13.35
CA ARG A 190 15.83 2.13 12.99
C ARG A 190 16.85 2.37 14.11
N ARG A 191 16.74 3.47 14.85
CA ARG A 191 17.61 3.74 16.00
C ARG A 191 17.34 2.75 17.13
N MET A 192 16.07 2.56 17.50
CA MET A 192 15.65 1.62 18.54
C MET A 192 16.06 0.17 18.20
N GLU A 193 15.90 -0.26 16.95
CA GLU A 193 16.36 -1.58 16.49
C GLU A 193 17.87 -1.75 16.66
N ARG A 194 18.67 -0.73 16.34
CA ARG A 194 20.13 -0.77 16.52
C ARG A 194 20.52 -0.84 18.00
N GLU A 195 19.86 -0.06 18.85
CA GLU A 195 20.08 -0.08 20.30
C GLU A 195 19.70 -1.45 20.90
N SER A 196 18.57 -2.03 20.47
CA SER A 196 18.14 -3.38 20.88
C SER A 196 19.13 -4.46 20.47
N ARG A 197 19.62 -4.43 19.22
CA ARG A 197 20.65 -5.37 18.73
C ARG A 197 21.95 -5.28 19.55
N ARG A 198 22.42 -4.07 19.83
CA ARG A 198 23.62 -3.86 20.69
C ARG A 198 23.41 -4.42 22.09
N ALA A 199 22.25 -4.19 22.70
CA ALA A 199 21.93 -4.72 24.02
C ALA A 199 21.91 -6.26 24.03
N GLN A 200 21.37 -6.89 22.99
CA GLN A 200 21.38 -8.36 22.83
C GLN A 200 22.79 -8.91 22.67
N GLU A 201 23.64 -8.26 21.86
CA GLU A 201 25.05 -8.63 21.69
C GLU A 201 25.82 -8.54 23.01
N ASP A 202 25.65 -7.46 23.76
CA ASP A 202 26.29 -7.29 25.06
C ASP A 202 25.81 -8.32 26.10
N ALA A 203 24.52 -8.66 26.10
CA ALA A 203 23.97 -9.72 26.96
C ALA A 203 24.54 -11.10 26.60
N SER A 204 24.71 -11.39 25.30
CA SER A 204 25.31 -12.65 24.85
C SER A 204 26.78 -12.79 25.26
N ARG A 205 27.54 -11.69 25.26
CA ARG A 205 28.95 -11.66 25.72
C ARG A 205 29.10 -11.81 27.23
N ARG A 206 28.11 -11.37 28.00
CA ARG A 206 28.09 -11.49 29.48
C ARG A 206 27.54 -12.81 29.98
N SER A 207 26.95 -13.63 29.10
CA SER A 207 26.47 -14.97 29.46
C SER A 207 27.68 -15.87 29.73
N PRO A 208 27.92 -16.34 30.96
CA PRO A 208 29.00 -17.27 31.23
C PRO A 208 28.67 -18.57 30.50
N SER A 209 29.55 -18.98 29.58
CA SER A 209 29.58 -20.34 29.07
C SER A 209 29.44 -21.29 30.26
N SER A 210 28.28 -21.94 30.39
CA SER A 210 28.07 -23.10 31.25
C SER A 210 28.93 -24.24 30.72
N ARG A 211 30.24 -24.16 30.98
CA ARG A 211 31.15 -25.30 30.93
C ARG A 211 30.68 -26.23 32.05
N THR A 212 29.80 -27.16 31.73
CA THR A 212 29.58 -28.36 32.53
C THR A 212 30.95 -28.99 32.81
N PRO A 213 31.40 -29.11 34.07
CA PRO A 213 32.64 -29.78 34.37
C PRO A 213 32.49 -31.26 34.00
N SER A 214 33.28 -31.73 33.02
CA SER A 214 33.33 -33.15 32.68
C SER A 214 33.68 -33.96 33.94
N PRO A 215 32.98 -35.06 34.25
CA PRO A 215 33.28 -35.85 35.44
C PRO A 215 34.69 -36.42 35.31
N ARG A 216 35.59 -36.08 36.24
CA ARG A 216 36.92 -36.67 36.33
C ARG A 216 36.77 -38.18 36.54
N ARG A 217 37.08 -38.98 35.51
CA ARG A 217 37.21 -40.43 35.63
C ARG A 217 38.31 -40.74 36.66
N GLY A 218 37.88 -41.27 37.81
CA GLY A 218 38.75 -41.78 38.86
C GLY A 218 39.64 -42.89 38.32
N ARG A 219 40.96 -42.70 38.47
CA ARG A 219 41.98 -43.68 38.13
C ARG A 219 42.02 -44.74 39.23
N SER A 220 41.35 -45.87 39.02
CA SER A 220 41.46 -47.04 39.89
C SER A 220 42.88 -47.61 39.80
N ARG A 221 43.61 -47.56 40.92
CA ARG A 221 44.86 -48.29 41.13
C ARG A 221 44.55 -49.78 41.23
N SER A 222 45.16 -50.60 40.37
CA SER A 222 45.24 -52.05 40.58
C SER A 222 46.19 -52.35 41.74
N PRO A 223 45.85 -53.26 42.67
CA PRO A 223 46.84 -53.92 43.51
C PRO A 223 47.47 -55.08 42.74
N ALA A 224 48.78 -55.21 42.88
CA ALA A 224 49.52 -56.39 42.47
C ALA A 224 49.21 -57.55 43.42
N HIS A 225 48.98 -58.74 42.87
CA HIS A 225 49.48 -60.04 43.34
C HIS A 225 49.33 -61.07 42.22
#